data_AF-A0AAD2G7J9-F1
#
_entry.id   AF-A0AAD2G7J9-F1
#
_cell.length_a   1.000
_cell.length_b   1.000
_cell.length_c   1.000
_cell.angle_alpha   90.00
_cell.angle_beta   90.00
_cell.angle_gamma   90.00
#
_symmetry.space_group_name_H-M   'P 1'
#
loop_
_entity.id
_entity.type
_entity.pdbx_description
1 polymer ?
#
loop_
_entity_poly.entity_id
_entity_poly.type
_entity_poly.pdbx_seq_one_letter_code
_entity_poly.pdbx_strand_id
1 'polypeptide(L)'
;MAEQDEIERLARRLAQLEKKSNAEINDLKENLKKAQEKSNADIVDLTANLKQAQQALEEHVTQSQEERTSLIDSNSNRSQATRGDMWHVIGNKEIDEAPSNAFKQPQFRLSNDLCSVICATSWKRLPFWLSVLIIAGFQLTLFVLLLIDRVGSKRWVDFGGECDGSDLFCRHERPLDMPPNVEPLVRGAQALCLIIALYDQDDIRDGLEGFYAGIPVDYKGSTHFRNMTRSRWNLSCFFRMLQGILGVLCAFVLLVQADTVFDVLLNFLGVKFIAGELSSSLLRLDYFDHISYRR
;
A
#
# COMPACT_ATOMS: atom_id res chain seq x y z
N MET A 1 -9.14 57.66 -47.62
CA MET A 1 -9.63 58.44 -46.46
C MET A 1 -10.61 57.61 -45.62
N ALA A 2 -11.64 56.99 -46.21
CA ALA A 2 -12.57 56.10 -45.47
C ALA A 2 -11.91 54.91 -44.74
N GLU A 3 -10.89 54.27 -45.33
CA GLU A 3 -10.18 53.14 -44.68
C GLU A 3 -9.39 53.57 -43.43
N GLN A 4 -8.90 54.81 -43.38
CA GLN A 4 -8.10 55.30 -42.26
C GLN A 4 -8.97 55.55 -41.02
N ASP A 5 -10.20 56.04 -41.22
CA ASP A 5 -11.20 56.18 -40.15
C ASP A 5 -11.64 54.83 -39.59
N GLU A 6 -11.71 53.78 -40.43
CA GLU A 6 -12.07 52.43 -40.01
C GLU A 6 -10.96 51.81 -39.14
N ILE A 7 -9.70 51.95 -39.54
CA ILE A 7 -8.54 51.50 -38.76
C ILE A 7 -8.53 52.20 -37.38
N GLU A 8 -8.77 53.51 -37.32
CA GLU A 8 -8.80 54.23 -36.05
C GLU A 8 -9.95 53.77 -35.15
N ARG A 9 -11.14 53.49 -35.72
CA ARG A 9 -12.26 52.92 -34.97
C ARG A 9 -11.94 51.54 -34.41
N LEU A 10 -11.27 50.68 -35.18
CA LEU A 10 -10.86 49.35 -34.72
C LEU A 10 -9.81 49.42 -33.61
N ALA A 11 -8.81 50.31 -33.75
CA ALA A 11 -7.80 50.54 -32.72
C ALA A 11 -8.42 50.98 -31.38
N ARG A 12 -9.39 51.89 -31.42
CA ARG A 12 -10.13 52.33 -30.22
C ARG A 12 -10.93 51.19 -29.58
N ARG A 13 -11.57 50.33 -30.37
CA ARG A 13 -12.31 49.16 -29.87
C ARG A 13 -11.37 48.14 -29.20
N LEU A 14 -10.20 47.87 -29.79
CA LEU A 14 -9.21 46.97 -29.20
C LEU A 14 -8.70 47.50 -27.86
N ALA A 15 -8.36 48.79 -27.77
CA ALA A 15 -7.93 49.40 -26.51
C ALA A 15 -9.03 49.36 -25.42
N GLN A 16 -10.30 49.52 -25.81
CA GLN A 16 -11.44 49.37 -24.89
C GLN A 16 -11.61 47.94 -24.39
N LEU A 17 -11.47 46.94 -25.28
CA LEU A 17 -11.56 45.53 -24.93
C LEU A 17 -10.41 45.10 -24.02
N GLU A 18 -9.18 45.54 -24.29
CA GLU A 18 -8.02 45.27 -23.45
C GLU A 18 -8.21 45.86 -22.04
N LYS A 19 -8.67 47.11 -21.95
CA LYS A 19 -8.97 47.75 -20.67
C LYS A 19 -10.06 47.01 -19.90
N LYS A 20 -11.12 46.55 -20.58
CA LYS A 20 -12.21 45.78 -19.97
C LYS A 20 -11.72 44.41 -19.47
N SER A 21 -10.96 43.69 -20.29
CA SER A 21 -10.36 42.39 -19.94
C SER A 21 -9.45 42.51 -18.72
N ASN A 22 -8.58 43.53 -18.69
CA ASN A 22 -7.69 43.77 -17.55
C ASN A 22 -8.45 44.10 -16.26
N ALA A 23 -9.59 44.80 -16.36
CA ALA A 23 -10.44 45.06 -15.20
C ALA A 23 -11.09 43.77 -14.66
N GLU A 24 -11.62 42.91 -15.54
CA GLU A 24 -12.20 41.62 -15.16
C GLU A 24 -11.15 40.67 -14.55
N ILE A 25 -9.94 40.63 -15.09
CA ILE A 25 -8.82 39.85 -14.54
C ILE A 25 -8.47 40.32 -13.12
N ASN A 26 -8.44 41.63 -12.89
CA ASN A 26 -8.13 42.18 -11.57
C ASN A 26 -9.23 41.89 -10.54
N ASP A 27 -10.50 42.00 -10.93
CA ASP A 27 -11.65 41.63 -10.08
C ASP A 27 -11.62 40.13 -9.71
N LEU A 28 -11.36 39.26 -10.69
CA LEU A 28 -11.22 37.82 -10.45
C LEU A 28 -10.04 37.50 -9.51
N LYS A 29 -8.90 38.18 -9.66
CA LYS A 29 -7.75 38.03 -8.76
C LYS A 29 -8.09 38.43 -7.33
N GLU A 30 -8.83 39.52 -7.14
CA GLU A 30 -9.25 39.98 -5.82
C GLU A 30 -10.23 38.98 -5.18
N ASN A 31 -11.20 38.47 -5.94
CA ASN A 31 -12.15 37.47 -5.47
C ASN A 31 -11.46 36.15 -5.10
N LEU A 32 -10.49 35.70 -5.90
CA LEU A 32 -9.70 34.50 -5.61
C LEU A 32 -8.86 34.68 -4.33
N LYS A 33 -8.24 35.84 -4.15
CA LYS A 33 -7.50 36.16 -2.92
C LYS A 33 -8.40 36.14 -1.68
N LYS A 34 -9.59 36.75 -1.76
CA LYS A 34 -10.59 36.70 -0.66
C LYS A 34 -11.05 35.27 -0.35
N ALA A 35 -11.29 34.46 -1.37
CA ALA A 35 -11.67 33.05 -1.20
C ALA A 35 -10.55 32.23 -0.55
N GLN A 36 -9.30 32.47 -0.94
CA GLN A 36 -8.12 31.82 -0.35
C GLN A 36 -7.92 32.23 1.12
N GLU A 37 -8.06 33.52 1.45
CA GLU A 37 -7.98 34.01 2.83
C GLU A 37 -9.07 33.38 3.71
N LYS A 38 -10.29 33.27 3.19
CA LYS A 38 -11.39 32.60 3.88
C LYS A 38 -11.10 31.10 4.11
N SER A 39 -10.66 30.39 3.07
CA SER A 39 -10.30 28.97 3.18
C SER A 39 -9.17 28.74 4.19
N ASN A 40 -8.19 29.64 4.25
CA ASN A 40 -7.09 29.56 5.22
C ASN A 40 -7.59 29.78 6.65
N ALA A 41 -8.53 30.69 6.87
CA ALA A 41 -9.15 30.89 8.18
C ALA A 41 -9.92 29.64 8.64
N ASP A 42 -10.69 29.03 7.74
CA ASP A 42 -11.44 27.80 8.02
C ASP A 42 -10.51 26.62 8.37
N ILE A 43 -9.36 26.50 7.70
CA ILE A 43 -8.34 25.47 8.00
C ILE A 43 -7.74 25.67 9.40
N VAL A 44 -7.46 26.93 9.79
CA VAL A 44 -6.90 27.23 11.12
C VAL A 44 -7.89 26.87 12.22
N ASP A 45 -9.18 27.17 12.04
CA ASP A 45 -10.25 26.80 12.98
C ASP A 45 -10.39 25.27 13.09
N LEU A 46 -10.44 24.57 11.95
CA LEU A 46 -10.54 23.11 11.92
C LEU A 46 -9.34 22.44 12.62
N THR A 47 -8.14 22.99 12.43
CA THR A 47 -6.91 22.50 13.06
C THR A 47 -6.93 22.70 14.57
N ALA A 48 -7.49 23.81 15.06
CA ALA A 48 -7.66 24.06 16.49
C ALA A 48 -8.64 23.04 17.11
N ASN A 49 -9.78 22.80 16.45
CA ASN A 49 -10.76 21.81 16.88
C ASN A 49 -10.18 20.38 16.93
N LEU A 50 -9.36 20.01 15.94
CA LEU A 50 -8.73 18.69 15.88
C LEU A 50 -7.70 18.50 17.02
N LYS A 51 -6.91 19.53 17.34
CA LYS A 51 -6.00 19.51 18.50
C LYS A 51 -6.75 19.35 19.82
N GLN A 52 -7.87 20.05 19.99
CA GLN A 52 -8.70 19.91 21.19
C GLN A 52 -9.28 18.49 21.31
N ALA A 53 -9.73 17.90 20.20
CA ALA A 53 -10.23 16.52 20.19
C ALA A 53 -9.13 15.49 20.51
N GLN A 54 -7.89 15.71 20.02
CA GLN A 54 -6.75 14.86 20.37
C GLN A 54 -6.41 14.92 21.86
N GLN A 55 -6.41 16.11 22.46
CA GLN A 55 -6.16 16.28 23.89
C GLN A 55 -7.24 15.58 24.74
N ALA A 56 -8.52 15.72 24.37
CA ALA A 56 -9.61 15.03 25.06
C ALA A 56 -9.48 13.49 24.97
N LEU A 57 -8.99 12.98 23.84
CA LEU A 57 -8.75 11.54 23.66
C LEU A 57 -7.58 11.04 24.53
N GLU A 58 -6.49 11.81 24.61
CA GLU A 58 -5.33 11.50 25.47
C GLU A 58 -5.72 11.46 26.96
N GLU A 59 -6.53 12.42 27.42
CA GLU A 59 -7.08 12.41 28.78
C GLU A 59 -7.93 11.16 29.05
N HIS A 60 -8.78 10.75 28.10
CA HIS A 60 -9.62 9.56 28.24
C HIS A 60 -8.80 8.25 28.25
N VAL A 61 -7.75 8.15 27.43
CA VAL A 61 -6.85 6.99 27.43
C VAL A 61 -6.11 6.87 28.77
N THR A 62 -5.66 7.99 29.32
CA THR A 62 -4.94 8.03 30.59
C THR A 62 -5.83 7.58 31.75
N GLN A 63 -7.07 8.08 31.82
CA GLN A 63 -8.05 7.66 32.83
C GLN A 63 -8.38 6.17 32.73
N SER A 64 -8.55 5.63 31.52
CA SER A 64 -8.83 4.20 31.33
C SER A 64 -7.65 3.30 31.74
N GLN A 65 -6.42 3.79 31.59
CA GLN A 65 -5.22 3.06 32.00
C GLN A 65 -5.07 3.02 33.53
N GLU A 66 -5.35 4.12 34.22
CA GLU A 66 -5.36 4.17 35.69
C GLU A 66 -6.40 3.18 36.27
N GLU A 67 -7.61 3.16 35.72
CA GLU A 67 -8.66 2.22 36.13
C GLU A 67 -8.21 0.75 35.97
N ARG A 68 -7.53 0.40 34.86
CA ARG A 68 -6.99 -0.95 34.65
C ARG A 68 -5.89 -1.33 35.63
N THR A 69 -4.99 -0.42 35.97
CA THR A 69 -3.90 -0.71 36.92
C THR A 69 -4.43 -0.97 38.34
N SER A 70 -5.48 -0.26 38.76
CA SER A 70 -6.11 -0.48 40.08
C SER A 70 -6.74 -1.88 40.25
N LEU A 71 -7.20 -2.49 39.16
CA LEU A 71 -7.79 -3.84 39.16
C LEU A 71 -6.73 -4.96 39.23
N ILE A 72 -5.52 -4.71 38.73
CA ILE A 72 -4.43 -5.71 38.72
C ILE A 72 -3.83 -5.86 40.12
N ASP A 73 -3.63 -4.76 40.84
CA ASP A 73 -3.09 -4.79 42.22
C ASP A 73 -4.02 -5.50 43.21
N SER A 74 -5.34 -5.46 42.97
CA SER A 74 -6.33 -6.17 43.78
C SER A 74 -6.25 -7.69 43.65
N ASN A 75 -5.63 -8.22 42.59
CA ASN A 75 -5.57 -9.67 42.32
C ASN A 75 -4.19 -10.30 42.64
N SER A 76 -3.17 -9.48 42.94
CA SER A 76 -1.80 -9.94 43.21
C SER A 76 -1.58 -10.51 44.63
N ASN A 77 -2.49 -10.27 45.58
CA ASN A 77 -2.34 -10.74 46.97
C ASN A 77 -2.76 -12.20 47.24
N ARG A 78 -3.04 -13.03 46.22
CA ARG A 78 -3.56 -14.41 46.43
C ARG A 78 -2.60 -15.56 46.13
N SER A 79 -1.34 -15.29 45.79
CA SER A 79 -0.38 -16.35 45.39
C SER A 79 0.99 -16.18 46.03
N GLN A 80 1.02 -16.24 47.37
CA GLN A 80 2.23 -16.54 48.13
C GLN A 80 2.04 -17.88 48.85
N ALA A 81 2.50 -18.98 48.23
CA ALA A 81 2.76 -20.23 48.93
C ALA A 81 3.87 -21.03 48.22
N THR A 82 4.87 -21.34 49.04
CA THR A 82 5.87 -22.42 48.94
C THR A 82 6.93 -22.37 47.84
N ARG A 83 8.00 -21.68 48.25
CA ARG A 83 9.41 -21.82 47.88
C ARG A 83 10.01 -23.03 48.62
N GLY A 84 10.77 -23.87 47.93
CA GLY A 84 11.66 -24.85 48.57
C GLY A 84 12.15 -25.94 47.64
N ASP A 85 13.48 -26.01 47.47
CA ASP A 85 14.27 -27.21 47.18
C ASP A 85 14.23 -27.74 45.73
N MET A 86 15.28 -28.28 45.11
CA MET A 86 16.70 -28.49 45.39
C MET A 86 17.23 -29.15 44.10
N TRP A 87 18.26 -28.59 43.47
CA TRP A 87 18.78 -29.13 42.19
C TRP A 87 19.69 -30.33 42.45
N HIS A 88 19.16 -31.54 42.34
CA HIS A 88 19.96 -32.75 42.19
C HIS A 88 20.01 -33.21 40.73
N VAL A 89 21.23 -33.19 40.21
CA VAL A 89 21.70 -33.95 39.05
C VAL A 89 21.77 -35.42 39.45
N ILE A 90 21.11 -36.31 38.69
CA ILE A 90 21.54 -37.70 38.36
C ILE A 90 20.66 -38.17 37.20
N GLY A 91 21.30 -38.54 36.10
CA GLY A 91 20.67 -39.28 35.02
C GLY A 91 20.46 -40.73 35.41
N ASN A 92 19.30 -41.29 35.05
CA ASN A 92 19.20 -42.60 34.46
C ASN A 92 17.81 -42.81 33.84
N LYS A 93 17.83 -43.61 32.77
CA LYS A 93 16.74 -44.05 31.90
C LYS A 93 15.44 -44.41 32.64
N GLU A 94 14.51 -43.47 32.62
CA GLU A 94 13.06 -43.65 32.50
C GLU A 94 12.51 -42.21 32.49
N ILE A 95 12.29 -41.66 31.29
CA ILE A 95 11.90 -40.26 31.13
C ILE A 95 10.37 -40.22 31.13
N ASP A 96 9.82 -40.20 32.34
CA ASP A 96 8.46 -39.75 32.59
C ASP A 96 8.34 -38.27 32.22
N GLU A 97 7.21 -37.98 31.59
CA GLU A 97 6.83 -36.74 30.95
C GLU A 97 6.65 -35.61 31.98
N ALA A 98 7.70 -34.80 32.20
CA ALA A 98 7.57 -33.48 32.82
C ALA A 98 7.63 -32.38 31.73
N PRO A 99 6.73 -31.37 31.74
CA PRO A 99 6.59 -30.40 30.67
C PRO A 99 7.78 -29.42 30.63
N SER A 100 8.67 -29.64 29.68
CA SER A 100 9.83 -28.79 29.38
C SER A 100 9.40 -27.47 28.73
N ASN A 101 9.06 -26.48 29.56
CA ASN A 101 8.71 -25.12 29.12
C ASN A 101 9.92 -24.23 28.75
N ALA A 102 11.14 -24.77 28.62
CA ALA A 102 12.37 -23.95 28.65
C ALA A 102 12.94 -23.54 27.27
N PHE A 103 12.41 -24.03 26.15
CA PHE A 103 12.72 -23.46 24.84
C PHE A 103 11.51 -23.67 23.95
N LYS A 104 10.50 -22.78 24.09
CA LYS A 104 9.52 -22.61 23.03
C LYS A 104 10.31 -22.12 21.82
N GLN A 105 10.73 -23.05 20.96
CA GLN A 105 11.06 -22.69 19.59
C GLN A 105 9.92 -21.80 19.11
N PRO A 106 10.20 -20.64 18.48
CA PRO A 106 9.16 -19.77 17.97
C PRO A 106 8.24 -20.68 17.16
N GLN A 107 7.03 -20.89 17.67
CA GLN A 107 6.07 -21.74 16.97
C GLN A 107 5.96 -21.10 15.62
N PHE A 108 6.41 -21.81 14.59
CA PHE A 108 6.31 -21.37 13.22
C PHE A 108 4.82 -21.42 12.90
N ARG A 109 4.10 -20.37 13.33
CA ARG A 109 2.77 -20.08 12.88
C ARG A 109 2.99 -19.76 11.43
N LEU A 110 2.74 -20.75 10.58
CA LEU A 110 2.41 -20.48 9.19
C LEU A 110 1.44 -19.32 9.28
N SER A 111 1.84 -18.15 8.76
CA SER A 111 0.95 -17.01 8.72
C SER A 111 -0.38 -17.52 8.18
N ASN A 112 -1.50 -17.00 8.68
CA ASN A 112 -2.83 -17.33 8.15
C ASN A 112 -3.00 -16.81 6.70
N ASP A 113 -1.90 -16.76 5.94
CA ASP A 113 -1.76 -16.30 4.60
C ASP A 113 -2.28 -17.32 3.60
N LEU A 114 -2.66 -16.75 2.46
CA LEU A 114 -3.10 -17.43 1.24
C LEU A 114 -2.26 -18.66 0.89
N CYS A 115 -0.94 -18.62 1.10
CA CYS A 115 -0.03 -19.73 0.82
C CYS A 115 -0.32 -21.00 1.64
N SER A 116 -0.71 -20.83 2.90
CA SER A 116 -1.13 -21.92 3.80
C SER A 116 -2.37 -22.63 3.25
N VAL A 117 -3.31 -21.84 2.73
CA VAL A 117 -4.53 -22.31 2.08
C VAL A 117 -4.20 -23.02 0.76
N ILE A 118 -3.30 -22.48 -0.05
CA ILE A 118 -2.83 -23.10 -1.31
C ILE A 118 -2.18 -24.47 -1.04
N CYS A 119 -1.44 -24.59 0.06
CA CYS A 119 -0.81 -25.84 0.48
C CYS A 119 -1.85 -26.89 0.93
N ALA A 120 -2.91 -26.47 1.63
CA ALA A 120 -3.95 -27.36 2.13
C ALA A 120 -5.02 -27.75 1.07
N THR A 121 -5.29 -26.90 0.09
CA THR A 121 -6.38 -27.09 -0.88
C THR A 121 -5.96 -27.98 -2.06
N SER A 122 -6.82 -28.94 -2.42
CA SER A 122 -6.55 -29.83 -3.56
C SER A 122 -6.65 -29.08 -4.90
N TRP A 123 -5.56 -29.01 -5.66
CA TRP A 123 -5.49 -28.29 -6.95
C TRP A 123 -6.44 -28.79 -8.03
N LYS A 124 -7.07 -29.95 -7.84
CA LYS A 124 -8.07 -30.48 -8.79
C LYS A 124 -9.43 -29.76 -8.69
N ARG A 125 -9.63 -28.89 -7.70
CA ARG A 125 -10.90 -28.19 -7.50
C ARG A 125 -10.95 -26.93 -8.34
N LEU A 126 -11.98 -26.83 -9.18
CA LEU A 126 -12.31 -25.65 -9.97
C LEU A 126 -12.42 -24.34 -9.16
N PRO A 127 -13.06 -24.29 -7.96
CA PRO A 127 -13.18 -23.03 -7.21
C PRO A 127 -11.84 -22.44 -6.78
N PHE A 128 -10.82 -23.27 -6.55
CA PHE A 128 -9.48 -22.79 -6.21
C PHE A 128 -8.86 -22.00 -7.36
N TRP A 129 -8.89 -22.56 -8.57
CA TRP A 129 -8.38 -21.89 -9.77
C TRP A 129 -9.19 -20.65 -10.11
N LEU A 130 -10.50 -20.67 -9.86
CA LEU A 130 -11.36 -19.50 -10.05
C LEU A 130 -10.93 -18.34 -9.13
N SER A 131 -10.68 -18.61 -7.84
CA SER A 131 -10.21 -17.60 -6.88
C SER A 131 -8.86 -17.00 -7.29
N VAL A 132 -7.88 -17.86 -7.64
CA VAL A 132 -6.57 -17.42 -8.15
C VAL A 132 -6.71 -16.58 -9.43
N LEU A 133 -7.58 -17.01 -10.36
CA LEU A 133 -7.84 -16.28 -11.61
C LEU A 133 -8.50 -14.92 -11.35
N ILE A 134 -9.42 -14.82 -10.39
CA ILE A 134 -10.07 -13.55 -10.03
C ILE A 134 -9.05 -12.59 -9.42
N ILE A 135 -8.24 -13.05 -8.47
CA ILE A 135 -7.24 -12.20 -7.80
C ILE A 135 -6.17 -11.76 -8.80
N ALA A 136 -5.58 -12.70 -9.53
CA ALA A 136 -4.56 -12.40 -10.54
C ALA A 136 -5.15 -11.56 -11.68
N GLY A 137 -6.38 -11.84 -12.09
CA GLY A 137 -7.11 -11.09 -13.10
C GLY A 137 -7.34 -9.65 -12.67
N PHE A 138 -7.81 -9.42 -11.44
CA PHE A 138 -8.01 -8.08 -10.89
C PHE A 138 -6.70 -7.30 -10.80
N GLN A 139 -5.64 -7.92 -10.29
CA GLN A 139 -4.30 -7.31 -10.25
C GLN A 139 -3.79 -6.98 -11.65
N LEU A 140 -3.96 -7.89 -12.62
CA LEU A 140 -3.58 -7.66 -14.01
C LEU A 140 -4.42 -6.56 -14.65
N THR A 141 -5.73 -6.49 -14.38
CA THR A 141 -6.61 -5.44 -14.88
C THR A 141 -6.22 -4.08 -14.33
N LEU A 142 -5.93 -3.95 -13.03
CA LEU A 142 -5.41 -2.71 -12.46
C LEU A 142 -4.08 -2.32 -13.08
N PHE A 143 -3.16 -3.27 -13.26
CA PHE A 143 -1.88 -3.03 -13.92
C PHE A 143 -2.06 -2.57 -15.39
N VAL A 144 -2.96 -3.22 -16.13
CA VAL A 144 -3.29 -2.84 -17.52
C VAL A 144 -3.97 -1.48 -17.57
N LEU A 145 -4.86 -1.15 -16.63
CA LEU A 145 -5.47 0.18 -16.53
C LEU A 145 -4.40 1.26 -16.30
N LEU A 146 -3.42 1.01 -15.42
CA LEU A 146 -2.29 1.91 -15.22
C LEU A 146 -1.43 2.07 -16.48
N LEU A 147 -1.24 0.99 -17.25
CA LEU A 147 -0.55 1.05 -18.54
C LEU A 147 -1.35 1.80 -19.61
N ILE A 148 -2.66 1.58 -19.68
CA ILE A 148 -3.55 2.27 -20.61
C ILE A 148 -3.61 3.76 -20.28
N ASP A 149 -3.68 4.14 -19.01
CA ASP A 149 -3.62 5.53 -18.59
C ASP A 149 -2.31 6.19 -19.07
N ARG A 150 -1.18 5.49 -18.92
CA ARG A 150 0.13 5.94 -19.42
C ARG A 150 0.15 6.11 -20.95
N VAL A 151 -0.34 5.12 -21.70
CA VAL A 151 -0.32 5.15 -23.17
C VAL A 151 -1.36 6.13 -23.72
N GLY A 152 -2.48 6.27 -23.03
CA GLY A 152 -3.59 7.17 -23.36
C GLY A 152 -3.20 8.62 -23.19
N SER A 153 -2.54 8.98 -22.07
CA SER A 153 -2.08 10.36 -21.81
C SER A 153 -1.14 10.87 -22.91
N LYS A 154 -0.25 10.01 -23.43
CA LYS A 154 0.61 10.34 -24.59
C LYS A 154 -0.16 10.67 -25.87
N ARG A 155 -1.32 10.05 -26.09
CA ARG A 155 -2.07 10.20 -27.34
C ARG A 155 -2.81 11.53 -27.44
N TRP A 156 -3.14 12.17 -26.32
CA TRP A 156 -3.94 13.40 -26.32
C TRP A 156 -3.11 14.67 -26.46
N VAL A 157 -1.83 14.66 -26.07
CA VAL A 157 -0.97 15.86 -26.13
C VAL A 157 -0.46 16.12 -27.56
N ASP A 158 -0.28 15.10 -28.39
CA ASP A 158 0.22 15.25 -29.76
C ASP A 158 -0.86 15.58 -30.81
N PHE A 159 -2.16 15.61 -30.44
CA PHE A 159 -3.24 15.89 -31.40
C PHE A 159 -3.63 17.37 -31.52
N GLY A 160 -3.04 18.27 -30.73
CA GLY A 160 -3.40 19.70 -30.71
C GLY A 160 -2.32 20.69 -31.18
N GLY A 161 -1.11 20.23 -31.48
CA GLY A 161 0.02 21.10 -31.83
C GLY A 161 0.32 21.08 -33.31
N GLU A 162 -0.23 22.04 -34.05
CA GLU A 162 0.18 22.40 -35.40
C GLU A 162 1.66 22.82 -35.35
N CYS A 163 2.55 21.88 -35.68
CA CYS A 163 3.99 22.10 -35.70
C CYS A 163 4.32 22.93 -36.93
N ASP A 164 4.50 24.23 -36.73
CA ASP A 164 4.92 25.15 -37.79
C ASP A 164 6.33 24.73 -38.26
N GLY A 165 6.45 24.38 -39.54
CA GLY A 165 7.44 23.42 -40.04
C GLY A 165 8.87 23.94 -40.22
N SER A 166 9.54 24.43 -39.17
CA SER A 166 10.91 24.95 -39.31
C SER A 166 12.01 24.44 -38.35
N ASP A 167 11.71 23.65 -37.32
CA ASP A 167 12.77 23.12 -36.43
C ASP A 167 12.99 21.60 -36.56
N LEU A 168 13.92 21.24 -37.45
CA LEU A 168 14.37 19.87 -37.76
C LEU A 168 15.16 19.18 -36.62
N PHE A 169 15.20 19.73 -35.39
CA PHE A 169 16.17 19.28 -34.37
C PHE A 169 15.65 18.99 -32.96
N CYS A 170 14.35 19.01 -32.68
CA CYS A 170 13.87 19.02 -31.29
C CYS A 170 12.84 17.94 -30.91
N ARG A 171 13.08 16.66 -31.19
CA ARG A 171 12.46 15.56 -30.39
C ARG A 171 13.40 14.37 -30.25
N HIS A 172 14.35 14.46 -29.32
CA HIS A 172 14.88 13.25 -28.71
C HIS A 172 13.77 12.63 -27.88
N GLU A 173 13.14 11.58 -28.41
CA GLU A 173 12.21 10.74 -27.69
C GLU A 173 12.89 10.24 -26.41
N ARG A 174 12.54 10.84 -25.27
CA ARG A 174 13.00 10.35 -23.98
C ARG A 174 12.17 9.09 -23.70
N PRO A 175 12.77 7.90 -23.66
CA PRO A 175 12.02 6.63 -23.57
C PRO A 175 11.22 6.49 -22.26
N LEU A 176 11.38 7.42 -21.31
CA LEU A 176 10.73 7.41 -20.00
C LEU A 176 9.86 8.62 -19.66
N ASP A 177 9.69 9.59 -20.56
CA ASP A 177 8.76 10.73 -20.40
C ASP A 177 8.80 11.40 -19.02
N MET A 178 9.99 11.46 -18.41
CA MET A 178 10.18 12.17 -17.15
C MET A 178 9.97 13.66 -17.43
N PRO A 179 9.12 14.36 -16.67
CA PRO A 179 8.93 15.79 -16.82
C PRO A 179 10.31 16.46 -16.73
N PRO A 180 10.68 17.29 -17.71
CA PRO A 180 12.02 17.88 -17.78
C PRO A 180 12.36 18.74 -16.54
N ASN A 181 11.35 19.15 -15.77
CA ASN A 181 11.44 20.03 -14.60
C ASN A 181 11.13 19.36 -13.24
N VAL A 182 11.19 18.03 -13.12
CA VAL A 182 11.08 17.41 -11.78
C VAL A 182 12.32 17.79 -10.96
N GLU A 183 12.09 18.46 -9.83
CA GLU A 183 13.13 18.86 -8.89
C GLU A 183 14.00 17.64 -8.52
N PRO A 184 15.34 17.75 -8.53
CA PRO A 184 16.23 16.60 -8.28
C PRO A 184 15.97 15.93 -6.93
N LEU A 185 15.44 16.69 -5.97
CA LEU A 185 15.03 16.18 -4.66
C LEU A 185 13.85 15.20 -4.75
N VAL A 186 12.88 15.46 -5.63
CA VAL A 186 11.74 14.57 -5.88
C VAL A 186 12.22 13.26 -6.52
N ARG A 187 13.18 13.33 -7.45
CA ARG A 187 13.80 12.13 -8.04
C ARG A 187 14.55 11.29 -7.00
N GLY A 188 15.25 11.95 -6.08
CA GLY A 188 15.89 11.30 -4.94
C GLY A 188 14.88 10.60 -4.01
N ALA A 189 13.77 11.27 -3.71
CA ALA A 189 12.68 10.72 -2.91
C ALA A 189 12.01 9.51 -3.61
N GLN A 190 11.75 9.61 -4.92
CA GLN A 190 11.19 8.50 -5.71
C GLN A 190 12.10 7.27 -5.70
N ALA A 191 13.41 7.46 -5.88
CA ALA A 191 14.39 6.37 -5.82
C ALA A 191 14.47 5.73 -4.42
N LEU A 192 14.44 6.55 -3.37
CA LEU A 192 14.44 6.06 -1.99
C LEU A 192 13.16 5.30 -1.66
N CYS A 193 11.99 5.81 -2.08
CA CYS A 193 10.71 5.11 -1.93
C CYS A 193 10.70 3.76 -2.66
N LEU A 194 11.32 3.66 -3.84
CA LEU A 194 11.43 2.39 -4.56
C LEU A 194 12.29 1.37 -3.79
N ILE A 195 13.40 1.82 -3.20
CA ILE A 195 14.26 0.96 -2.38
C ILE A 195 13.51 0.51 -1.12
N ILE A 196 12.83 1.42 -0.43
CA ILE A 196 12.01 1.09 0.75
C ILE A 196 10.91 0.10 0.35
N ALA A 197 10.20 0.33 -0.74
CA ALA A 197 9.17 -0.57 -1.26
C ALA A 197 9.72 -1.97 -1.57
N LEU A 198 10.95 -2.07 -2.08
CA LEU A 198 11.62 -3.34 -2.33
C LEU A 198 11.96 -4.08 -1.02
N TYR A 199 12.42 -3.36 0.01
CA TYR A 199 12.76 -3.94 1.32
C TYR A 199 11.53 -4.30 2.16
N ASP A 200 10.44 -3.54 2.02
CA ASP A 200 9.18 -3.73 2.75
C ASP A 200 8.34 -4.88 2.18
N GLN A 201 8.79 -5.51 1.09
CA GLN A 201 8.15 -6.69 0.54
C GLN A 201 8.59 -7.99 1.22
N ASP A 202 7.89 -8.29 2.31
CA ASP A 202 8.01 -9.57 3.00
C ASP A 202 7.67 -10.76 2.09
N ASP A 203 6.75 -10.61 1.12
CA ASP A 203 6.34 -11.69 0.20
C ASP A 203 7.50 -12.28 -0.62
N ILE A 204 8.41 -11.44 -1.13
CA ILE A 204 9.58 -11.90 -1.88
C ILE A 204 10.55 -12.60 -0.95
N ARG A 205 10.82 -12.01 0.23
CA ARG A 205 11.75 -12.55 1.21
C ARG A 205 11.29 -13.92 1.71
N ASP A 206 10.04 -14.02 2.15
CA ASP A 206 9.45 -15.24 2.69
C ASP A 206 9.29 -16.30 1.59
N GLY A 207 8.99 -15.89 0.36
CA GLY A 207 8.97 -16.77 -0.80
C GLY A 207 10.34 -17.37 -1.11
N LEU A 208 11.40 -16.56 -1.07
CA LEU A 208 12.77 -16.97 -1.32
C LEU A 208 13.30 -17.86 -0.18
N GLU A 209 13.05 -17.47 1.07
CA GLU A 209 13.41 -18.25 2.26
C GLU A 209 12.72 -19.61 2.23
N GLY A 210 11.41 -19.65 1.95
CA GLY A 210 10.67 -20.91 1.78
C GLY A 210 11.17 -21.78 0.63
N PHE A 211 11.66 -21.16 -0.45
CA PHE A 211 12.24 -21.88 -1.59
C PHE A 211 13.58 -22.54 -1.25
N TYR A 212 14.46 -21.85 -0.51
CA TYR A 212 15.77 -22.37 -0.10
C TYR A 212 15.70 -23.31 1.10
N ALA A 213 14.91 -22.97 2.12
CA ALA A 213 14.75 -23.79 3.33
C ALA A 213 13.98 -25.10 3.03
N GLY A 214 13.15 -25.11 1.99
CA GLY A 214 12.32 -26.26 1.63
C GLY A 214 11.16 -26.48 2.60
N ILE A 215 10.54 -27.66 2.55
CA ILE A 215 9.40 -28.00 3.43
C ILE A 215 9.91 -28.13 4.87
N PRO A 216 9.40 -27.34 5.83
CA PRO A 216 9.85 -27.42 7.21
C PRO A 216 9.53 -28.79 7.80
N VAL A 217 10.44 -29.30 8.65
CA VAL A 217 10.35 -30.67 9.19
C VAL A 217 9.05 -30.87 9.99
N ASP A 218 8.59 -29.81 10.66
CA ASP A 218 7.37 -29.80 11.48
C ASP A 218 6.10 -30.14 10.67
N TYR A 219 6.10 -29.89 9.36
CA TYR A 219 4.94 -30.19 8.50
C TYR A 219 4.80 -31.68 8.20
N LYS A 220 5.87 -32.47 8.31
CA LYS A 220 5.87 -33.90 7.95
C LYS A 220 5.07 -34.78 8.92
N GLY A 221 4.71 -34.29 10.11
CA GLY A 221 3.98 -35.05 11.13
C GLY A 221 2.50 -34.69 11.29
N SER A 222 2.06 -33.55 10.77
CA SER A 222 0.69 -33.09 10.99
C SER A 222 -0.32 -33.78 10.05
N THR A 223 -1.49 -34.14 10.58
CA THR A 223 -2.56 -34.81 9.82
C THR A 223 -3.05 -33.98 8.63
N HIS A 224 -2.95 -32.66 8.70
CA HIS A 224 -3.41 -31.73 7.67
C HIS A 224 -2.48 -31.61 6.46
N PHE A 225 -1.17 -31.85 6.63
CA PHE A 225 -0.17 -31.65 5.57
C PHE A 225 0.49 -32.95 5.08
N ARG A 226 -0.04 -34.11 5.48
CA ARG A 226 0.51 -35.43 5.14
C ARG A 226 0.69 -35.68 3.63
N ASN A 227 -0.13 -35.04 2.80
CA ASN A 227 -0.09 -35.18 1.33
C ASN A 227 0.61 -34.02 0.61
N MET A 228 1.42 -33.23 1.31
CA MET A 228 2.13 -32.10 0.71
C MET A 228 3.32 -32.59 -0.11
N THR A 229 3.24 -32.41 -1.44
CA THR A 229 4.34 -32.75 -2.35
C THR A 229 5.31 -31.56 -2.48
N ARG A 230 6.59 -31.84 -2.74
CA ARG A 230 7.62 -30.81 -2.95
C ARG A 230 7.26 -29.83 -4.07
N SER A 231 6.61 -30.30 -5.12
CA SER A 231 6.12 -29.46 -6.22
C SER A 231 5.08 -28.44 -5.77
N ARG A 232 4.18 -28.80 -4.84
CA ARG A 232 3.12 -27.92 -4.35
C ARG A 232 3.68 -26.84 -3.44
N TRP A 233 4.64 -27.20 -2.60
CA TRP A 233 5.41 -26.25 -1.79
C TRP A 233 6.15 -25.25 -2.67
N ASN A 234 6.95 -25.74 -3.63
CA ASN A 234 7.71 -24.88 -4.53
C ASN A 234 6.80 -23.94 -5.34
N LEU A 235 5.63 -24.41 -5.78
CA LEU A 235 4.69 -23.55 -6.50
C LEU A 235 4.07 -22.49 -5.58
N SER A 236 3.77 -22.82 -4.32
CA SER A 236 3.30 -21.82 -3.35
C SER A 236 4.35 -20.72 -3.13
N CYS A 237 5.63 -21.11 -2.95
CA CYS A 237 6.73 -20.14 -2.85
C CYS A 237 6.85 -19.29 -4.12
N PHE A 238 6.72 -19.91 -5.30
CA PHE A 238 6.77 -19.20 -6.58
C PHE A 238 5.65 -18.16 -6.72
N PHE A 239 4.40 -18.51 -6.38
CA PHE A 239 3.30 -17.55 -6.41
C PHE A 239 3.51 -16.40 -5.44
N ARG A 240 4.06 -16.66 -4.25
CA ARG A 240 4.39 -15.60 -3.28
C ARG A 240 5.42 -14.64 -3.84
N MET A 241 6.49 -15.16 -4.45
CA MET A 241 7.48 -14.33 -5.14
C MET A 241 6.87 -13.55 -6.30
N LEU A 242 6.01 -14.17 -7.10
CA LEU A 242 5.35 -13.51 -8.23
C LEU A 242 4.43 -12.38 -7.78
N GLN A 243 3.66 -12.59 -6.71
CA GLN A 243 2.83 -11.57 -6.08
C GLN A 243 3.68 -10.39 -5.58
N GLY A 244 4.80 -10.68 -4.92
CA GLY A 244 5.76 -9.66 -4.55
C GLY A 244 6.26 -8.88 -5.77
N ILE A 245 6.80 -9.55 -6.77
CA ILE A 245 7.31 -8.89 -8.00
C ILE A 245 6.25 -7.99 -8.65
N LEU A 246 5.00 -8.46 -8.75
CA LEU A 246 3.88 -7.66 -9.26
C LEU A 246 3.60 -6.43 -8.39
N GLY A 247 3.67 -6.57 -7.06
CA GLY A 247 3.58 -5.45 -6.13
C GLY A 247 4.69 -4.40 -6.32
N VAL A 248 5.94 -4.83 -6.53
CA VAL A 248 7.06 -3.90 -6.80
C VAL A 248 6.85 -3.20 -8.14
N LEU A 249 6.45 -3.94 -9.17
CA LEU A 249 6.18 -3.37 -10.49
C LEU A 249 5.04 -2.35 -10.44
N CYS A 250 3.98 -2.64 -9.68
CA CYS A 250 2.89 -1.70 -9.46
C CYS A 250 3.37 -0.43 -8.73
N ALA A 251 4.11 -0.59 -7.64
CA ALA A 251 4.70 0.53 -6.89
C ALA A 251 5.63 1.37 -7.77
N PHE A 252 6.43 0.73 -8.62
CA PHE A 252 7.31 1.40 -9.59
C PHE A 252 6.52 2.23 -10.60
N VAL A 253 5.46 1.67 -11.19
CA VAL A 253 4.61 2.40 -12.14
C VAL A 253 3.97 3.62 -11.47
N LEU A 254 3.43 3.46 -10.26
CA LEU A 254 2.82 4.55 -9.50
C LEU A 254 3.84 5.63 -9.09
N LEU A 255 5.07 5.24 -8.76
CA LEU A 255 6.16 6.16 -8.44
C LEU A 255 6.58 7.00 -9.64
N VAL A 256 6.65 6.38 -10.83
CA VAL A 256 7.03 7.07 -12.07
C VAL A 256 5.95 8.07 -12.51
N GLN A 257 4.69 7.84 -12.15
CA GLN A 257 3.56 8.70 -12.50
C GLN A 257 3.31 9.84 -11.51
N ALA A 258 3.86 9.76 -10.31
CA ALA A 258 3.60 10.76 -9.28
C ALA A 258 4.41 12.03 -9.52
N ASP A 259 3.72 13.14 -9.79
CA ASP A 259 4.31 14.45 -9.98
C ASP A 259 4.73 15.10 -8.66
N THR A 260 4.12 14.68 -7.55
CA THR A 260 4.42 15.18 -6.20
C THR A 260 4.79 14.05 -5.23
N VAL A 261 5.59 14.39 -4.22
CA VAL A 261 5.94 13.46 -3.12
C VAL A 261 4.69 13.04 -2.35
N PHE A 262 3.67 13.89 -2.29
CA PHE A 262 2.40 13.58 -1.63
C PHE A 262 1.62 12.52 -2.41
N ASP A 263 1.58 12.62 -3.74
CA ASP A 263 0.96 11.60 -4.61
C ASP A 263 1.68 10.25 -4.50
N VAL A 264 3.02 10.28 -4.41
CA VAL A 264 3.82 9.07 -4.13
C VAL A 264 3.35 8.41 -2.83
N LEU A 265 3.21 9.21 -1.76
CA LEU A 265 2.90 8.71 -0.43
C LEU A 265 1.46 8.20 -0.36
N LEU A 266 0.50 8.89 -0.98
CA LEU A 266 -0.89 8.44 -1.10
C LEU A 266 -1.04 7.18 -1.95
N ASN A 267 -0.35 7.09 -3.09
CA ASN A 267 -0.36 5.90 -3.93
C ASN A 267 0.20 4.69 -3.17
N PHE A 268 1.30 4.87 -2.42
CA PHE A 268 1.87 3.83 -1.60
C PHE A 268 0.92 3.37 -0.49
N LEU A 269 0.27 4.32 0.19
CA LEU A 269 -0.71 4.04 1.24
C LEU A 269 -1.94 3.32 0.69
N GLY A 270 -2.42 3.73 -0.49
CA GLY A 270 -3.53 3.11 -1.21
C GLY A 270 -3.22 1.67 -1.59
N VAL A 271 -2.04 1.41 -2.16
CA VAL A 271 -1.59 0.04 -2.49
C VAL A 271 -1.49 -0.81 -1.22
N LYS A 272 -0.90 -0.29 -0.13
CA LYS A 272 -0.80 -1.05 1.12
C LYS A 272 -2.16 -1.36 1.72
N PHE A 273 -3.09 -0.40 1.69
CA PHE A 273 -4.44 -0.57 2.23
C PHE A 273 -5.22 -1.60 1.42
N ILE A 274 -5.20 -1.50 0.09
CA ILE A 274 -5.87 -2.46 -0.79
C ILE A 274 -5.23 -3.85 -0.65
N ALA A 275 -3.91 -3.96 -0.64
CA ALA A 275 -3.23 -5.24 -0.49
C ALA A 275 -3.52 -5.90 0.86
N GLY A 276 -3.49 -5.13 1.95
CA GLY A 276 -3.71 -5.64 3.31
C GLY A 276 -5.18 -5.99 3.59
N GLU A 277 -6.09 -5.07 3.33
CA GLU A 277 -7.51 -5.23 3.71
C GLU A 277 -8.23 -6.21 2.79
N LEU A 278 -7.97 -6.14 1.47
CA LEU A 278 -8.66 -6.99 0.50
C LEU A 278 -8.19 -8.44 0.61
N SER A 279 -6.88 -8.68 0.79
CA SER A 279 -6.32 -10.02 1.04
C SER A 279 -6.96 -10.66 2.27
N SER A 280 -6.98 -9.92 3.37
CA SER A 280 -7.53 -10.37 4.65
C SER A 280 -9.02 -10.69 4.56
N SER A 281 -9.77 -9.86 3.84
CA SER A 281 -11.22 -10.00 3.68
C SER A 281 -11.61 -11.17 2.79
N LEU A 282 -10.93 -11.35 1.65
CA LEU A 282 -11.16 -12.45 0.72
C LEU A 282 -10.85 -13.81 1.38
N LEU A 283 -9.76 -13.87 2.14
CA LEU A 283 -9.38 -15.05 2.92
C LEU A 283 -10.42 -15.45 3.94
N ARG A 284 -11.04 -14.49 4.64
CA ARG A 284 -12.12 -14.80 5.59
C ARG A 284 -13.33 -15.39 4.87
N LEU A 285 -13.70 -14.86 3.71
CA LEU A 285 -14.91 -15.27 2.99
C LEU A 285 -14.83 -16.72 2.49
N ASP A 286 -13.72 -17.11 1.86
CA ASP A 286 -13.53 -18.49 1.37
C ASP A 286 -13.35 -19.52 2.51
N TYR A 287 -12.73 -19.10 3.63
CA TYR A 287 -12.46 -20.02 4.75
C TYR A 287 -13.71 -20.36 5.56
N PHE A 288 -14.62 -19.39 5.76
CA PHE A 288 -15.86 -19.62 6.50
C PHE A 288 -16.85 -20.49 5.73
N ASP A 289 -16.94 -20.35 4.41
CA ASP A 289 -17.89 -21.10 3.60
C ASP A 289 -17.52 -22.60 3.53
N HIS A 290 -16.21 -22.90 3.52
CA HIS A 290 -15.73 -24.29 3.47
C HIS A 290 -15.89 -25.06 4.78
N ILE A 291 -15.74 -24.37 5.93
CA ILE A 291 -15.97 -24.99 7.25
C ILE A 291 -17.46 -25.25 7.47
N SER A 292 -18.34 -24.39 6.96
CA SER A 292 -19.78 -24.55 7.14
C SER A 292 -20.35 -25.74 6.37
N TYR A 293 -19.71 -26.20 5.29
CA TYR A 293 -20.22 -27.31 4.46
C TYR A 293 -19.74 -28.71 4.91
N ARG A 294 -18.92 -28.79 5.96
CA ARG A 294 -18.33 -30.06 6.47
C ARG A 294 -18.78 -30.44 7.88
N ARG A 295 -19.75 -29.74 8.45
CA ARG A 295 -20.56 -30.23 9.58
C ARG A 295 -21.90 -30.71 9.05
#